data_AF-A0A9J7XSC0-F1
#
_entry.id   AF-A0A9J7XSC0-F1
#
_cell.length_a   1.000
_cell.length_b   1.000
_cell.length_c   1.000
_cell.angle_alpha   90.00
_cell.angle_beta   90.00
_cell.angle_gamma   90.00
#
_symmetry.space_group_name_H-M   'P 1'
#
loop_
_entity.id
_entity.type
_entity.pdbx_description
1 polymer ?
#
loop_
_entity_poly.entity_id
_entity_poly.type
_entity_poly.pdbx_seq_one_letter_code
_entity_poly.pdbx_strand_id
1 'polypeptide(L)'
;MTRTLPRAGRPAKLSYWGRRALVREVKKNPKITVAELQRCSREMGESCRKSFITAALHQSGLYGRVARRKPLLSARHMKKHLKDSKMVRNKILWSDETKIELSGLTSNRYVWRKPGTVIVMLENKRSSLKEMTSGWEHMLF
;
A
#
# COMPACT_ATOMS: atom_id res chain seq x y z
N MET A 1 -16.69 51.72 -3.95
CA MET A 1 -16.56 50.36 -4.54
C MET A 1 -16.70 49.33 -3.42
N THR A 2 -17.88 48.74 -3.23
CA THR A 2 -18.12 47.71 -2.20
C THR A 2 -17.69 46.34 -2.73
N ARG A 3 -16.68 45.73 -2.12
CA ARG A 3 -16.14 44.41 -2.50
C ARG A 3 -17.07 43.31 -1.99
N THR A 4 -17.64 42.50 -2.87
CA THR A 4 -18.48 41.35 -2.49
C THR A 4 -17.61 40.16 -2.09
N LEU A 5 -18.00 39.46 -1.01
CA LEU A 5 -17.30 38.27 -0.53
C LEU A 5 -17.73 37.03 -1.34
N PRO A 6 -16.81 36.06 -1.55
CA PRO A 6 -17.16 34.79 -2.18
C PRO A 6 -18.20 34.04 -1.33
N ARG A 7 -19.12 33.35 -2.00
CA ARG A 7 -20.23 32.64 -1.37
C ARG A 7 -19.70 31.49 -0.51
N ALA A 8 -20.16 31.38 0.73
CA ALA A 8 -19.81 30.27 1.61
C ALA A 8 -20.31 28.94 1.01
N GLY A 9 -19.40 27.99 0.83
CA GLY A 9 -19.71 26.67 0.31
C GLY A 9 -20.38 25.75 1.35
N ARG A 10 -20.75 24.55 0.91
CA ARG A 10 -21.32 23.52 1.79
C ARG A 10 -20.30 23.07 2.85
N PRO A 11 -20.68 22.96 4.14
CA PRO A 11 -19.78 22.45 5.16
C PRO A 11 -19.39 20.98 4.88
N ALA A 12 -18.16 20.63 5.24
CA ALA A 12 -17.67 19.27 5.11
C ALA A 12 -18.44 18.32 6.04
N LYS A 13 -18.71 17.10 5.56
CA LYS A 13 -19.44 16.08 6.34
C LYS A 13 -18.62 15.45 7.47
N LEU A 14 -17.30 15.47 7.35
CA LEU A 14 -16.36 15.02 8.37
C LEU A 14 -15.83 16.24 9.12
N SER A 15 -15.73 16.11 10.45
CA SER A 15 -15.06 17.12 11.27
C SER A 15 -13.59 17.24 10.89
N TYR A 16 -12.99 18.38 11.23
CA TYR A 16 -11.55 18.56 11.13
C TYR A 16 -10.79 17.48 11.92
N TRP A 17 -11.28 17.17 13.12
CA TRP A 17 -10.68 16.17 14.02
C TRP A 17 -10.79 14.75 13.46
N GLY A 18 -11.98 14.34 13.00
CA GLY A 18 -12.19 13.04 12.39
C GLY A 18 -11.36 12.83 11.12
N ARG A 19 -11.26 13.85 10.25
CA ARG A 19 -10.38 13.79 9.09
C ARG A 19 -8.92 13.59 9.48
N ARG A 20 -8.44 14.32 10.49
CA ARG A 20 -7.07 14.20 11.00
C ARG A 20 -6.82 12.81 11.59
N ALA A 21 -7.77 12.25 12.33
CA ALA A 21 -7.68 10.91 12.89
C ALA A 21 -7.58 9.84 11.80
N LEU A 22 -8.43 9.90 10.77
CA LEU A 22 -8.37 8.98 9.63
C LEU A 22 -7.01 9.02 8.92
N VAL A 23 -6.47 10.23 8.69
CA VAL A 23 -5.14 10.39 8.07
C VAL A 23 -4.03 9.82 8.97
N ARG A 24 -4.12 9.96 10.30
CA ARG A 24 -3.15 9.34 11.22
C ARG A 24 -3.24 7.82 11.16
N GLU A 25 -4.43 7.26 11.12
CA GLU A 25 -4.62 5.81 11.07
C GLU A 25 -4.05 5.22 9.78
N VAL A 26 -4.31 5.86 8.64
CA VAL A 26 -3.72 5.46 7.36
C VAL A 26 -2.19 5.60 7.35
N LYS A 27 -1.61 6.58 8.04
CA LYS A 27 -0.15 6.70 8.16
C LYS A 27 0.46 5.60 9.02
N LYS A 28 -0.23 5.19 10.09
CA LYS A 28 0.21 4.10 10.98
C LYS A 28 0.12 2.74 10.28
N ASN A 29 -1.00 2.49 9.59
CA ASN A 29 -1.20 1.29 8.82
C ASN A 29 -1.68 1.63 7.39
N PRO A 30 -0.75 1.73 6.43
CA PRO A 30 -1.10 2.12 5.06
C PRO A 30 -1.87 1.04 4.28
N LYS A 31 -2.02 -0.18 4.84
CA LYS A 31 -2.80 -1.29 4.27
C LYS A 31 -4.26 -1.31 4.74
N ILE A 32 -4.64 -0.39 5.63
CA ILE A 32 -6.00 -0.35 6.18
C ILE A 32 -7.06 -0.17 5.08
N THR A 33 -8.13 -0.93 5.18
CA THR A 33 -9.25 -0.87 4.23
C THR A 33 -10.20 0.27 4.57
N VAL A 34 -10.99 0.72 3.60
CA VAL A 34 -12.03 1.74 3.84
C VAL A 34 -13.08 1.25 4.83
N ALA A 35 -13.35 -0.07 4.88
CA ALA A 35 -14.30 -0.66 5.81
C ALA A 35 -13.80 -0.59 7.26
N GLU A 36 -12.51 -0.86 7.50
CA GLU A 36 -11.89 -0.71 8.81
C GLU A 36 -11.86 0.76 9.23
N LEU A 37 -11.52 1.67 8.32
CA LEU A 37 -11.60 3.12 8.58
C LEU A 37 -13.02 3.58 8.91
N GLN A 38 -14.04 2.97 8.31
CA GLN A 38 -15.43 3.26 8.63
C GLN A 38 -15.79 2.80 10.03
N ARG A 39 -15.24 1.67 10.49
CA ARG A 39 -15.40 1.21 11.88
C ARG A 39 -14.73 2.18 12.86
N CYS A 40 -13.48 2.58 12.60
CA CYS A 40 -12.77 3.57 13.41
C CYS A 40 -13.51 4.92 13.45
N SER A 41 -14.08 5.35 12.33
CA SER A 41 -14.90 6.57 12.25
C SER A 41 -16.13 6.48 13.17
N ARG A 42 -16.81 5.34 13.18
CA ARG A 42 -17.98 5.11 14.03
C ARG A 42 -17.62 5.09 15.51
N GLU A 43 -16.49 4.49 15.88
CA GLU A 43 -15.97 4.50 17.26
C GLU A 43 -15.68 5.93 17.75
N MET A 44 -15.27 6.83 16.85
CA MET A 44 -15.08 8.26 17.15
C MET A 44 -16.39 9.07 17.18
N GLY A 45 -17.56 8.45 17.00
CA GLY A 45 -18.86 9.11 16.93
C GLY A 45 -19.20 9.72 15.56
N GLU A 46 -18.37 9.51 14.54
CA GLU A 46 -18.62 10.02 13.18
C GLU A 46 -19.14 8.91 12.26
N SER A 47 -20.46 8.79 12.16
CA SER A 47 -21.09 7.85 11.22
C SER A 47 -20.99 8.35 9.79
N CYS A 48 -19.96 7.90 9.07
CA CYS A 48 -19.71 8.29 7.68
C CYS A 48 -19.90 7.14 6.69
N ARG A 49 -20.34 7.47 5.47
CA ARG A 49 -20.32 6.53 4.33
C ARG A 49 -18.89 6.37 3.83
N LYS A 50 -18.58 5.20 3.26
CA LYS A 50 -17.26 4.88 2.66
C LYS A 50 -16.79 5.94 1.65
N SER A 51 -17.70 6.49 0.84
CA SER A 51 -17.40 7.53 -0.15
C SER A 51 -16.90 8.85 0.47
N PHE A 52 -17.37 9.21 1.66
CA PHE A 52 -16.89 10.41 2.36
C PHE A 52 -15.47 10.20 2.90
N ILE A 53 -15.18 9.00 3.39
CA ILE A 53 -13.85 8.62 3.87
C ILE A 53 -12.85 8.66 2.71
N THR A 54 -13.19 8.06 1.57
CA THR A 54 -12.30 8.10 0.39
C THR A 54 -12.09 9.51 -0.13
N ALA A 55 -13.14 10.33 -0.20
CA ALA A 55 -13.02 11.74 -0.59
C ALA A 55 -12.12 12.54 0.36
N ALA A 56 -12.26 12.34 1.67
CA ALA A 56 -11.40 12.99 2.66
C ALA A 56 -9.93 12.56 2.56
N LEU A 57 -9.67 11.28 2.25
CA LEU A 57 -8.33 10.80 1.98
C LEU A 57 -7.75 11.41 0.70
N HIS A 58 -8.54 11.51 -0.37
CA HIS A 58 -8.12 12.15 -1.63
C HIS A 58 -7.79 13.64 -1.41
N GLN A 59 -8.58 14.36 -0.61
CA GLN A 59 -8.29 15.75 -0.21
C GLN A 59 -6.98 15.88 0.57
N SER A 60 -6.55 14.83 1.28
CA SER A 60 -5.25 14.78 1.96
C SER A 60 -4.10 14.31 1.04
N GLY A 61 -4.38 14.05 -0.23
CA GLY A 61 -3.46 13.55 -1.24
C GLY A 61 -3.13 12.06 -1.13
N LEU A 62 -3.92 11.30 -0.36
CA LEU A 62 -3.76 9.85 -0.20
C LEU A 62 -4.67 9.11 -1.16
N TYR A 63 -4.10 8.17 -1.92
CA TYR A 63 -4.85 7.37 -2.89
C TYR A 63 -4.54 5.89 -2.75
N GLY A 64 -5.53 5.05 -3.04
CA GLY A 64 -5.33 3.61 -3.17
C GLY A 64 -4.40 3.30 -4.34
N ARG A 65 -3.34 2.53 -4.08
CA ARG A 65 -2.34 2.08 -5.06
C ARG A 65 -2.00 0.62 -4.81
N VAL A 66 -1.65 -0.11 -5.86
CA VAL A 66 -1.23 -1.51 -5.73
C VAL A 66 0.14 -1.58 -5.05
N ALA A 67 0.25 -2.45 -4.04
CA ALA A 67 1.51 -2.76 -3.40
C ALA A 67 2.44 -3.50 -4.36
N ARG A 68 3.67 -3.00 -4.56
CA ARG A 68 4.67 -3.74 -5.32
C ARG A 68 5.12 -4.97 -4.52
N ARG A 69 5.23 -6.11 -5.20
CA ARG A 69 5.88 -7.32 -4.69
C ARG A 69 7.39 -7.04 -4.59
N LYS A 70 8.00 -7.36 -3.46
CA LYS A 70 9.46 -7.31 -3.31
C LYS A 70 9.91 -8.53 -2.50
N PRO A 71 10.96 -9.25 -2.93
CA PRO A 71 11.56 -10.26 -2.07
C PRO A 71 12.04 -9.62 -0.77
N LEU A 72 11.84 -10.32 0.34
CA LEU A 72 12.36 -9.89 1.63
C LEU A 72 13.88 -10.13 1.63
N LEU A 73 14.65 -9.05 1.67
CA LEU A 73 16.11 -9.12 1.71
C LEU A 73 16.58 -8.99 3.17
N SER A 74 17.42 -9.93 3.60
CA SER A 74 18.14 -9.81 4.87
C SER A 74 19.25 -8.77 4.77
N ALA A 75 19.73 -8.27 5.90
CA ALA A 75 20.88 -7.36 5.94
C ALA A 75 22.12 -7.97 5.26
N ARG A 76 22.32 -9.29 5.41
CA ARG A 76 23.37 -10.05 4.75
C ARG A 76 23.24 -9.99 3.22
N HIS A 77 22.04 -10.21 2.68
CA HIS A 77 21.80 -10.16 1.23
C HIS A 77 22.03 -8.74 0.68
N MET A 78 21.60 -7.70 1.40
CA MET A 78 21.84 -6.31 0.99
C MET A 78 23.33 -5.99 0.91
N LYS A 79 24.12 -6.39 1.92
CA LYS A 79 25.58 -6.17 1.93
C LYS A 79 26.29 -6.93 0.81
N LYS A 80 25.84 -8.14 0.48
CA LYS A 80 26.40 -8.92 -0.64
C LYS A 80 26.13 -8.20 -1.97
N HIS A 81 24.88 -7.82 -2.23
CA HIS A 81 24.51 -7.14 -3.47
C HIS A 81 25.22 -5.79 -3.69
N LEU A 82 25.52 -5.04 -2.62
CA LEU A 82 26.28 -3.79 -2.75
C LEU A 82 27.75 -4.01 -3.15
N LYS A 83 28.32 -5.18 -2.86
CA LYS A 83 29.69 -5.54 -3.21
C LYS A 83 29.81 -6.17 -4.59
N ASP A 84 28.71 -6.60 -5.19
CA ASP A 84 28.70 -7.20 -6.52
C ASP A 84 29.06 -6.13 -7.58
N SER A 85 30.25 -6.24 -8.20
CA SER A 85 30.71 -5.33 -9.24
C SER A 85 30.07 -5.63 -10.60
N LYS A 86 29.55 -4.58 -11.28
CA LYS A 86 28.99 -4.68 -12.64
C LYS A 86 29.97 -5.22 -13.68
N MET A 87 31.27 -4.92 -13.53
CA MET A 87 32.29 -5.28 -14.52
C MET A 87 32.49 -6.79 -14.67
N VAL A 88 32.28 -7.57 -13.60
CA VAL A 88 32.40 -9.03 -13.63
C VAL A 88 31.20 -9.67 -14.34
N ARG A 89 30.02 -9.04 -14.30
CA ARG A 89 28.79 -9.61 -14.87
C ARG A 89 28.74 -9.60 -16.40
N ASN A 90 29.45 -8.67 -17.05
CA ASN A 90 29.40 -8.51 -18.50
C ASN A 90 30.10 -9.64 -19.28
N LYS A 91 30.80 -10.54 -18.59
CA LYS A 91 31.50 -11.70 -19.17
C LYS A 91 30.79 -13.03 -18.91
N ILE A 92 29.62 -13.02 -18.27
CA ILE A 92 28.93 -14.22 -17.79
C ILE A 92 27.63 -14.42 -18.59
N LEU A 93 27.44 -15.63 -19.13
CA LEU A 93 26.16 -16.09 -19.65
C LEU A 93 25.28 -16.58 -18.49
N TRP A 94 24.05 -16.11 -18.41
CA TRP A 94 23.12 -16.44 -17.33
C TRP A 94 22.04 -17.40 -17.83
N SER A 95 21.68 -18.40 -17.02
CA SER A 95 20.51 -19.26 -17.20
C SER A 95 19.73 -19.32 -15.89
N ASP A 96 18.41 -19.15 -15.95
CA ASP A 96 17.51 -19.37 -14.82
C ASP A 96 16.33 -20.25 -15.25
N GLU A 97 15.69 -20.88 -14.26
CA GLU A 97 14.49 -21.67 -14.46
C GLU A 97 13.29 -20.90 -13.88
N THR A 98 12.24 -20.74 -14.68
CA THR A 98 10.99 -20.13 -14.23
C THR A 98 9.81 -21.05 -14.50
N LYS A 99 8.97 -21.28 -13.50
CA LYS A 99 7.71 -22.00 -13.66
C LYS A 99 6.70 -21.12 -14.40
N ILE A 100 6.13 -21.61 -15.48
CA ILE A 100 5.05 -20.94 -16.23
C ILE A 100 3.72 -21.56 -15.82
N GLU A 101 2.90 -20.81 -15.09
CA GLU A 101 1.54 -21.23 -14.72
C GLU A 101 0.50 -20.46 -15.55
N LEU A 102 -0.45 -21.18 -16.16
CA LEU A 102 -1.50 -20.62 -17.03
C LEU A 102 -2.53 -19.75 -16.30
N SER A 103 -2.65 -19.88 -14.97
CA SER A 103 -3.70 -19.23 -14.17
C SER A 103 -3.15 -18.57 -12.90
N GLY A 104 -2.10 -17.75 -13.04
CA GLY A 104 -1.49 -17.00 -11.94
C GLY A 104 -2.40 -15.91 -11.36
N LEU A 105 -3.45 -16.27 -10.63
CA LEU A 105 -4.34 -15.34 -9.93
C LEU A 105 -3.63 -14.73 -8.71
N THR A 106 -2.76 -13.74 -8.96
CA THR A 106 -2.15 -12.97 -7.88
C THR A 106 -3.11 -11.85 -7.48
N SER A 107 -3.77 -11.99 -6.33
CA SER A 107 -4.71 -10.96 -5.84
C SER A 107 -3.99 -9.66 -5.52
N ASN A 108 -4.31 -8.57 -6.22
CA ASN A 108 -3.66 -7.28 -5.96
C ASN A 108 -3.99 -6.78 -4.54
N ARG A 109 -2.96 -6.44 -3.76
CA ARG A 109 -3.14 -5.79 -2.45
C ARG A 109 -3.01 -4.28 -2.59
N TYR A 110 -3.97 -3.55 -2.08
CA TYR A 110 -3.98 -2.08 -2.12
C TYR A 110 -3.37 -1.47 -0.86
N VAL A 111 -2.75 -0.30 -1.04
CA VAL A 111 -2.08 0.50 -0.02
C VAL A 111 -2.35 1.97 -0.30
N TRP A 112 -2.60 2.76 0.73
CA TRP A 112 -2.78 4.21 0.61
C TRP A 112 -1.43 4.92 0.49
N ARG A 113 -1.26 5.74 -0.56
CA ARG A 113 -0.02 6.50 -0.81
C ARG A 113 -0.27 7.87 -1.41
N LYS A 114 0.68 8.78 -1.16
CA LYS A 114 0.80 10.02 -1.91
C LYS A 114 1.42 9.77 -3.30
N PRO A 115 1.07 10.56 -4.31
CA PRO A 115 1.77 10.53 -5.60
C PRO A 115 3.26 10.87 -5.38
N GLY A 116 4.15 10.24 -6.16
CA GLY A 116 5.59 10.49 -6.12
C GLY A 116 6.34 9.93 -4.91
N THR A 117 5.68 9.33 -3.91
CA THR A 117 6.39 8.72 -2.77
C THR A 117 7.07 7.42 -3.19
N VAL A 118 8.39 7.39 -3.09
CA VAL A 118 9.24 6.25 -3.44
C VAL A 118 8.90 5.03 -2.57
N ILE A 119 8.95 3.84 -3.17
CA ILE A 119 8.58 2.52 -2.60
C ILE A 119 9.69 2.00 -1.65
N VAL A 120 10.28 2.89 -0.86
CA VAL A 120 11.39 2.56 0.03
C VAL A 120 10.89 1.93 1.34
N MET A 121 9.75 2.38 1.85
CA MET A 121 9.18 1.89 3.12
C MET A 121 8.84 0.39 3.04
N LEU A 122 9.41 -0.42 3.94
CA LEU A 122 9.21 -1.87 4.02
C LEU A 122 7.73 -2.25 4.26
N GLU A 123 7.04 -1.43 5.03
CA GLU A 123 5.63 -1.57 5.42
C GLU A 123 4.67 -1.65 4.22
N ASN A 124 5.08 -1.05 3.10
CA ASN A 124 4.33 -0.89 1.87
C ASN A 124 4.54 -2.03 0.85
N LYS A 125 5.28 -3.07 1.22
CA LYS A 125 5.62 -4.18 0.33
C LYS A 125 4.72 -5.39 0.59
N ARG A 126 4.45 -6.16 -0.47
CA ARG A 126 3.87 -7.51 -0.38
C ARG A 126 5.03 -8.51 -0.37
N SER A 127 5.15 -9.30 0.71
CA SER A 127 6.08 -10.44 0.75
C SER A 127 5.64 -11.46 -0.31
N SER A 128 6.58 -11.92 -1.13
CA SER A 128 6.34 -12.93 -2.16
C SER A 128 6.36 -14.37 -1.62
N LEU A 129 6.73 -14.58 -0.35
CA LEU A 129 7.11 -15.91 0.16
C LEU A 129 5.99 -16.74 0.82
N LYS A 130 4.74 -16.25 0.89
CA LYS A 130 3.66 -16.95 1.63
C LYS A 130 2.79 -17.90 0.81
N GLU A 131 3.16 -18.23 -0.43
CA GLU A 131 2.33 -19.07 -1.32
C GLU A 131 2.88 -20.51 -1.49
N MET A 132 3.86 -20.94 -0.69
CA MET A 132 4.49 -22.28 -0.84
C MET A 132 4.06 -23.35 0.18
N THR A 133 3.28 -23.03 1.22
CA THR A 133 3.01 -24.00 2.32
C THR A 133 1.70 -24.78 2.19
N SER A 134 0.83 -24.44 1.26
CA SER A 134 -0.49 -25.08 1.12
C SER A 134 -0.58 -26.16 0.02
N GLY A 135 0.54 -26.46 -0.67
CA GLY A 135 0.56 -27.39 -1.80
C GLY A 135 1.20 -28.76 -1.54
N TRP A 136 1.74 -29.00 -0.34
CA TRP A 136 2.57 -30.19 -0.06
C TRP A 136 1.89 -31.24 0.83
N GLU A 137 0.66 -31.02 1.30
CA GLU A 137 -0.05 -31.96 2.19
C GLU A 137 -0.74 -33.15 1.46
N HIS A 138 -0.66 -33.23 0.13
CA HIS A 138 -1.33 -34.28 -0.66
C HIS A 138 -0.40 -35.26 -1.38
N MET A 139 0.92 -35.25 -1.11
CA MET A 139 1.88 -36.18 -1.73
C MET A 139 2.74 -36.90 -0.69
N LEU A 140 2.08 -37.51 0.30
CA LEU A 140 2.65 -38.61 1.08
C LEU A 140 1.63 -39.74 1.14
N PHE A 141 1.70 -40.61 0.13
CA PHE A 141 1.32 -42.02 0.18
C PHE A 141 2.45 -42.81 -0.48
#